data_AF-A0A2X4VYS0-F1
#
_entry.id   AF-A0A2X4VYS0-F1
#
_cell.length_a   1.000
_cell.length_b   1.000
_cell.length_c   1.000
_cell.angle_alpha   90.00
_cell.angle_beta   90.00
_cell.angle_gamma   90.00
#
_symmetry.space_group_name_H-M   'P 1'
#
loop_
_entity.id
_entity.type
_entity.pdbx_description
1 polymer ?
#
loop_
_entity_poly.entity_id
_entity_poly.type
_entity_poly.pdbx_seq_one_letter_code
_entity_poly.pdbx_strand_id
1 'polypeptide(L)'
;MALKDKQTLFGRRLAASFKYAFQGLKHVIIHERNFRIHMIIAILIIIIANYLNISRLEWLFIIISIFGVLVLELVNSAVERVVDLITLDINPLAKQAKDIAATAVLLYAIMAAIIGLIILGPKLLALW
;
A
#
# COMPACT_ATOMS: atom_id res chain seq x y z
N MET A 1 16.19 25.48 30.60
CA MET A 1 16.70 25.79 29.25
C MET A 1 16.94 24.53 28.40
N ALA A 2 17.69 23.53 28.88
CA ALA A 2 17.98 22.29 28.14
C ALA A 2 16.77 21.38 27.77
N LEU A 3 15.70 21.37 28.57
CA LEU A 3 14.50 20.56 28.27
C LEU A 3 13.67 21.12 27.10
N LYS A 4 13.61 22.44 26.97
CA LYS A 4 12.90 23.14 25.89
C LYS A 4 13.60 22.92 24.54
N ASP A 5 14.94 22.83 24.58
CA ASP A 5 15.79 22.58 23.42
C ASP A 5 15.73 21.13 22.93
N LYS A 6 15.58 20.15 23.84
CA LYS A 6 15.29 18.75 23.46
C LYS A 6 13.90 18.58 22.85
N GLN A 7 12.88 19.27 23.37
CA GLN A 7 11.52 19.22 22.81
C GLN A 7 11.45 19.85 21.41
N THR A 8 12.13 20.97 21.18
CA THR A 8 12.21 21.60 19.84
C THR A 8 12.99 20.73 18.85
N LEU A 9 14.07 20.07 19.29
CA LEU A 9 14.79 19.08 18.47
C LEU A 9 13.92 17.87 18.12
N PHE A 10 13.16 17.34 19.07
CA PHE A 10 12.27 16.20 18.86
C PHE A 10 11.17 16.54 17.85
N GLY A 11 10.49 17.68 18.01
CA GLY A 11 9.47 18.13 17.05
C GLY A 11 10.01 18.33 15.64
N ARG A 12 11.23 18.88 15.50
CA ARG A 12 11.92 19.01 14.20
C ARG A 12 12.24 17.66 13.56
N ARG A 13 12.67 16.67 14.35
CA ARG A 13 12.96 15.31 13.86
C ARG A 13 11.68 14.57 13.42
N LEU A 14 10.59 14.75 14.16
CA LEU A 14 9.31 14.14 13.82
C LEU A 14 8.76 14.71 12.50
N ALA A 15 8.74 16.04 12.36
CA ALA A 15 8.33 16.71 11.13
C ALA A 15 9.19 16.30 9.92
N ALA A 16 10.50 16.16 10.11
CA ALA A 16 11.39 15.65 9.08
C ALA A 16 11.05 14.21 8.67
N SER A 17 10.73 13.33 9.63
CA SER A 17 10.35 11.94 9.35
C SER A 17 9.08 11.84 8.49
N PHE A 18 8.05 12.62 8.81
CA PHE A 18 6.86 12.72 7.95
C PHE A 18 7.20 13.26 6.56
N LYS A 19 8.04 14.30 6.47
CA LYS A 19 8.49 14.83 5.18
C LYS A 19 9.16 13.75 4.33
N TYR A 20 10.05 12.93 4.90
CA TYR A 20 10.70 11.84 4.19
C TYR A 20 9.69 10.75 3.75
N ALA A 21 8.74 10.40 4.62
CA ALA A 21 7.68 9.45 4.26
C ALA A 21 6.83 9.95 3.08
N PHE A 22 6.43 11.22 3.07
CA PHE A 22 5.68 11.82 1.95
C PHE A 22 6.50 11.90 0.66
N GLN A 23 7.80 12.15 0.75
CA GLN A 23 8.69 12.10 -0.42
C GLN A 23 8.76 10.69 -1.00
N GLY A 24 8.89 9.66 -0.15
CA GLY A 24 8.86 8.26 -0.56
C GLY A 24 7.53 7.88 -1.23
N LEU A 25 6.41 8.25 -0.62
CA LEU A 25 5.08 8.02 -1.19
C LEU A 25 4.92 8.72 -2.55
N LYS A 26 5.31 9.99 -2.66
CA LYS A 26 5.27 10.73 -3.93
C LYS A 26 6.12 10.04 -5.00
N HIS A 27 7.31 9.58 -4.63
CA HIS A 27 8.19 8.87 -5.55
C HIS A 27 7.52 7.59 -6.09
N VAL A 28 6.96 6.75 -5.21
CA VAL A 28 6.28 5.51 -5.60
C VAL A 28 5.05 5.80 -6.47
N ILE A 29 4.23 6.80 -6.12
CA ILE A 29 3.07 7.19 -6.94
C ILE A 29 3.48 7.55 -8.38
N ILE A 30 4.59 8.27 -8.55
CA ILE A 30 5.04 8.74 -9.87
C ILE A 30 5.70 7.62 -10.68
N HIS A 31 6.50 6.76 -10.05
CA HIS A 31 7.34 5.80 -10.77
C HIS A 31 6.69 4.41 -10.87
N GLU A 32 5.90 3.99 -9.88
CA GLU A 32 5.36 2.64 -9.83
C GLU A 32 3.97 2.55 -10.45
N ARG A 33 3.88 1.85 -11.59
CA ARG A 33 2.62 1.64 -12.31
C ARG A 33 1.63 0.83 -11.47
N ASN A 34 2.08 -0.25 -10.83
CA ASN A 34 1.19 -1.13 -10.06
C ASN A 34 0.59 -0.40 -8.85
N PHE A 35 1.41 0.40 -8.14
CA PHE A 35 0.90 1.24 -7.04
C PHE A 35 -0.22 2.18 -7.50
N ARG A 36 -0.08 2.84 -8.66
CA ARG A 36 -1.16 3.69 -9.22
C ARG A 36 -2.42 2.90 -9.55
N ILE A 37 -2.29 1.72 -10.14
CA ILE A 37 -3.43 0.85 -10.45
C ILE A 37 -4.16 0.46 -9.17
N HIS A 38 -3.44 0.02 -8.15
CA HIS A 38 -4.04 -0.34 -6.86
C HIS A 38 -4.69 0.84 -6.15
N MET A 39 -4.11 2.05 -6.22
CA MET A 39 -4.77 3.26 -5.71
C MET A 39 -6.07 3.60 -6.44
N ILE A 40 -6.11 3.50 -7.77
CA ILE A 40 -7.33 3.76 -8.55
C ILE A 40 -8.42 2.74 -8.18
N ILE A 41 -8.06 1.45 -8.11
CA ILE A 41 -8.98 0.39 -7.69
C ILE A 41 -9.48 0.66 -6.26
N ALA A 42 -8.59 1.04 -5.34
CA ALA A 42 -8.97 1.38 -3.96
C ALA A 42 -10.01 2.51 -3.90
N ILE A 43 -9.82 3.59 -4.67
CA ILE A 43 -10.78 4.70 -4.75
C ILE A 43 -12.13 4.20 -5.27
N LEU A 44 -12.15 3.39 -6.33
CA LEU A 44 -13.37 2.82 -6.88
C LEU A 44 -14.11 1.95 -5.84
N ILE A 45 -13.38 1.08 -5.14
CA ILE A 45 -13.94 0.21 -4.09
C ILE A 45 -14.52 1.04 -2.94
N ILE A 46 -13.88 2.13 -2.52
CA ILE A 46 -14.40 3.03 -1.48
C ILE A 46 -15.71 3.67 -1.94
N ILE A 47 -15.79 4.15 -3.19
CA ILE A 47 -17.01 4.75 -3.75
C ILE A 47 -18.15 3.73 -3.78
N ILE A 48 -17.88 2.51 -4.27
CA ILE A 48 -18.87 1.41 -4.33
C ILE A 48 -19.32 1.00 -2.92
N ALA A 49 -18.38 0.80 -2.00
CA ALA A 49 -18.66 0.43 -0.61
C ALA A 49 -19.55 1.47 0.09
N ASN A 50 -19.29 2.76 -0.16
CA ASN A 50 -20.12 3.84 0.36
C ASN A 50 -21.51 3.85 -0.27
N TYR A 51 -21.62 3.66 -1.60
CA TYR A 51 -22.89 3.58 -2.31
C TYR A 51 -23.78 2.43 -1.81
N LEU A 52 -23.17 1.28 -1.51
CA LEU A 52 -23.86 0.08 -1.02
C LEU A 52 -24.16 0.10 0.49
N ASN A 53 -23.86 1.20 1.19
CA ASN A 53 -24.08 1.37 2.63
C ASN A 53 -23.62 0.16 3.46
N ILE A 54 -22.37 -0.28 3.24
CA ILE A 54 -21.83 -1.43 3.97
C ILE A 54 -21.71 -1.16 5.47
N SER A 55 -21.85 -2.21 6.28
CA SER A 55 -21.74 -2.17 7.73
C SER A 55 -20.33 -1.76 8.19
N ARG A 56 -20.22 -1.34 9.45
CA ARG A 56 -18.94 -0.90 10.03
C ARG A 56 -17.88 -2.01 10.01
N LEU A 57 -18.29 -3.25 10.24
CA LEU A 57 -17.38 -4.41 10.20
C LEU A 57 -16.86 -4.66 8.78
N GLU A 58 -17.74 -4.62 7.78
CA GLU A 58 -17.35 -4.75 6.37
C GLU A 58 -16.39 -3.64 5.96
N TRP A 59 -16.61 -2.40 6.40
CA TRP A 59 -15.68 -1.28 6.19
C TRP A 59 -14.28 -1.56 6.74
N LEU A 60 -14.15 -2.14 7.94
CA LEU A 60 -12.85 -2.48 8.51
C LEU A 60 -12.09 -3.46 7.62
N PHE A 61 -12.76 -4.50 7.11
CA PHE A 61 -12.14 -5.47 6.20
C PHE A 61 -11.76 -4.86 4.85
N ILE A 62 -12.59 -3.98 4.29
CA ILE A 62 -12.26 -3.25 3.04
C ILE A 62 -11.05 -2.34 3.24
N ILE A 63 -11.00 -1.59 4.35
CA ILE A 63 -9.88 -0.68 4.65
C ILE A 63 -8.59 -1.49 4.84
N ILE A 64 -8.61 -2.57 5.62
CA ILE A 64 -7.44 -3.45 5.82
C ILE A 64 -6.98 -4.07 4.49
N SER A 65 -7.91 -4.47 3.64
CA SER A 65 -7.61 -5.02 2.32
C SER A 65 -6.94 -3.99 1.42
N ILE A 66 -7.48 -2.77 1.35
CA ILE A 66 -6.90 -1.69 0.55
C ILE A 66 -5.51 -1.31 1.05
N PHE A 67 -5.39 -0.99 2.34
CA PHE A 67 -4.11 -0.52 2.90
C PHE A 67 -3.05 -1.60 2.88
N GLY A 68 -3.40 -2.87 3.07
CA GLY A 68 -2.43 -3.95 3.00
C GLY A 68 -1.84 -4.16 1.61
N VAL A 69 -2.64 -4.03 0.53
CA VAL A 69 -2.11 -4.06 -0.84
C VAL A 69 -1.14 -2.89 -1.05
N LEU A 70 -1.53 -1.67 -0.66
CA LEU A 70 -0.69 -0.48 -0.84
C LEU A 70 0.62 -0.56 -0.03
N VAL A 71 0.56 -1.07 1.20
CA VAL A 71 1.74 -1.29 2.04
C VAL A 71 2.66 -2.32 1.41
N LEU A 72 2.14 -3.45 0.92
CA LEU A 72 2.97 -4.47 0.27
C LEU A 72 3.58 -3.97 -1.04
N GLU A 73 2.88 -3.15 -1.82
CA GLU A 73 3.47 -2.48 -2.98
C GLU A 73 4.63 -1.54 -2.60
N LEU A 74 4.51 -0.80 -1.50
CA LEU A 74 5.61 0.02 -0.96
C LEU A 74 6.80 -0.86 -0.54
N VAL A 75 6.54 -1.99 0.11
CA VAL A 75 7.59 -2.95 0.50
C VAL A 75 8.24 -3.57 -0.74
N ASN A 76 7.46 -4.00 -1.74
CA ASN A 76 7.98 -4.52 -3.01
C ASN A 76 8.89 -3.50 -3.69
N SER A 77 8.42 -2.26 -3.80
CA SER A 77 9.17 -1.13 -4.34
C SER A 77 10.49 -0.87 -3.59
N ALA A 78 10.48 -1.01 -2.26
CA ALA A 78 11.68 -0.86 -1.44
C ALA A 78 12.68 -2.01 -1.66
N VAL A 79 12.18 -3.26 -1.74
CA VAL A 79 13.02 -4.43 -2.03
C VAL A 79 13.65 -4.31 -3.41
N GLU A 80 12.88 -3.93 -4.44
CA GLU A 80 13.41 -3.70 -5.80
C GLU A 80 14.56 -2.70 -5.79
N ARG A 81 14.41 -1.56 -5.12
CA ARG A 81 15.44 -0.52 -5.01
C ARG A 81 16.69 -1.00 -4.27
N VAL A 82 16.52 -1.80 -3.21
CA VAL A 82 17.66 -2.38 -2.47
C VAL A 82 18.41 -3.39 -3.36
N VAL A 83 17.67 -4.23 -4.08
CA VAL A 83 18.28 -5.20 -5.01
C VAL A 83 19.01 -4.48 -6.15
N ASP A 84 18.38 -3.47 -6.76
CA ASP A 84 18.97 -2.66 -7.84
C ASP A 84 20.21 -1.88 -7.38
N LEU A 85 20.28 -1.50 -6.10
CA LEU A 85 21.45 -0.85 -5.53
C LEU A 85 22.64 -1.81 -5.42
N ILE A 86 22.40 -3.10 -5.17
CA ILE A 86 23.44 -4.08 -4.83
C ILE A 86 23.93 -4.83 -6.08
N THR A 87 23.08 -5.03 -7.09
CA THR A 87 23.42 -5.84 -8.27
C THR A 87 23.54 -5.00 -9.54
N LEU A 88 24.73 -5.01 -10.15
CA LEU A 88 25.01 -4.38 -11.45
C LEU A 88 24.77 -5.34 -12.64
N ASP A 89 24.94 -6.65 -12.40
CA ASP A 89 24.74 -7.72 -13.39
C ASP A 89 23.53 -8.59 -13.05
N ILE A 90 23.05 -9.36 -14.04
CA ILE A 90 21.93 -10.29 -13.86
C ILE A 90 22.33 -11.39 -12.87
N ASN A 91 21.82 -11.30 -11.64
CA ASN A 91 22.04 -12.28 -10.57
C ASN A 91 20.77 -13.12 -10.35
N PRO A 92 20.84 -14.46 -10.40
CA PRO A 92 19.69 -15.34 -10.14
C PRO A 92 19.01 -15.10 -8.80
N LEU A 93 19.76 -14.78 -7.74
CA LEU A 93 19.21 -14.48 -6.41
C LEU A 93 18.50 -13.12 -6.37
N ALA A 94 19.02 -12.12 -7.09
CA ALA A 94 18.36 -10.82 -7.22
C ALA A 94 17.01 -10.96 -7.93
N LYS A 95 16.94 -11.77 -8.98
CA LYS A 95 15.69 -12.11 -9.65
C LYS A 95 14.71 -12.79 -8.67
N GLN A 96 15.16 -13.81 -7.95
CA GLN A 96 14.31 -14.51 -6.97
C GLN A 96 13.77 -13.57 -5.88
N ALA A 97 14.60 -12.67 -5.36
CA ALA A 97 14.17 -11.71 -4.34
C ALA A 97 13.04 -10.79 -4.84
N LYS A 98 13.17 -10.26 -6.06
CA LYS A 98 12.12 -9.44 -6.70
C LYS A 98 10.87 -10.25 -7.00
N ASP A 99 11.01 -11.45 -7.54
CA ASP A 99 9.88 -12.33 -7.86
C ASP A 99 9.07 -12.69 -6.60
N ILE A 100 9.74 -12.97 -5.47
CA ILE A 100 9.09 -13.26 -4.18
C ILE A 100 8.36 -12.02 -3.64
N ALA A 101 8.98 -10.84 -3.72
CA ALA A 101 8.35 -9.60 -3.27
C ALA A 101 7.08 -9.28 -4.10
N ALA A 102 7.14 -9.43 -5.42
CA ALA A 102 5.98 -9.28 -6.30
C ALA A 102 4.90 -10.32 -6.01
N THR A 103 5.30 -11.56 -5.71
CA THR A 103 4.36 -12.65 -5.34
C THR A 103 3.62 -12.32 -4.03
N ALA A 104 4.28 -11.71 -3.05
CA ALA A 104 3.62 -11.29 -1.81
C ALA A 104 2.50 -10.27 -2.07
N VAL A 105 2.76 -9.29 -2.95
CA VAL A 105 1.74 -8.32 -3.38
C VAL A 105 0.58 -9.03 -4.08
N LEU A 106 0.88 -9.94 -5.01
CA LEU A 106 -0.12 -10.70 -5.77
C LEU A 106 -1.05 -11.51 -4.84
N LEU A 107 -0.48 -12.25 -3.89
CA LEU A 107 -1.28 -13.06 -2.94
C LEU A 107 -2.20 -12.19 -2.09
N TYR A 108 -1.71 -11.04 -1.62
CA TYR A 108 -2.53 -10.12 -0.85
C TYR A 108 -3.60 -9.46 -1.71
N ALA A 109 -3.30 -9.11 -2.97
CA ALA A 109 -4.27 -8.57 -3.91
C ALA A 109 -5.41 -9.58 -4.21
N ILE A 110 -5.09 -10.87 -4.34
CA ILE A 110 -6.08 -11.94 -4.48
C ILE A 110 -6.96 -12.01 -3.22
N MET A 111 -6.36 -12.00 -2.03
CA MET A 111 -7.12 -12.00 -0.78
C MET A 111 -8.04 -10.77 -0.69
N ALA A 112 -7.54 -9.58 -1.01
CA ALA A 112 -8.32 -8.34 -1.03
C ALA A 112 -9.50 -8.42 -2.03
N ALA A 113 -9.29 -9.02 -3.20
CA ALA A 113 -10.34 -9.24 -4.18
C ALA A 113 -11.41 -10.21 -3.66
N ILE A 114 -11.01 -11.31 -3.01
CA ILE A 114 -11.94 -12.27 -2.39
C ILE A 114 -12.79 -11.58 -1.31
N ILE A 115 -12.16 -10.81 -0.41
CA ILE A 115 -12.87 -10.04 0.61
C ILE A 115 -13.85 -9.05 -0.03
N GLY A 116 -13.42 -8.32 -1.05
CA GLY A 116 -14.26 -7.40 -1.81
C GLY A 116 -15.47 -8.10 -2.44
N LEU A 117 -15.28 -9.28 -3.03
CA LEU A 117 -16.37 -10.08 -3.62
C LEU A 117 -17.36 -10.59 -2.57
N ILE A 118 -16.88 -11.05 -1.41
CA ILE A 118 -17.74 -11.53 -0.32
C ILE A 118 -18.63 -10.40 0.22
N ILE A 119 -18.06 -9.20 0.37
CA ILE A 119 -18.77 -8.06 0.98
C ILE A 119 -19.67 -7.34 -0.05
N LEU A 120 -19.12 -7.01 -1.21
CA LEU A 120 -19.79 -6.17 -2.21
C LEU A 120 -20.64 -7.00 -3.18
N GLY A 121 -20.24 -8.24 -3.47
CA GLY A 121 -20.90 -9.10 -4.46
C GLY A 121 -22.39 -9.32 -4.19
N PRO A 122 -22.80 -9.79 -3.00
CA PRO A 122 -24.22 -9.99 -2.69
C PRO A 122 -25.05 -8.70 -2.80
N LYS A 123 -24.46 -7.57 -2.40
CA LYS A 123 -25.13 -6.25 -2.42
C LYS A 123 -25.27 -5.70 -3.83
N LEU A 124 -24.28 -5.93 -4.70
CA LEU A 124 -24.34 -5.57 -6.11
C LEU A 124 -25.37 -6.39 -6.86
N LEU A 125 -25.46 -7.69 -6.57
CA LEU A 125 -26.46 -8.57 -7.19
C LEU A 125 -27.88 -8.21 -6.76
N ALA A 126 -28.07 -7.73 -5.53
CA ALA A 126 -29.38 -7.29 -5.03
C ALA A 126 -29.88 -5.96 -5.64
N LEU A 127 -29.08 -5.26 -6.46
CA LEU A 127 -29.50 -4.06 -7.18
C LEU A 127 -30.22 -4.38 -8.51
N TRP A 128 -30.22 -5.65 -8.92
CA TRP A 128 -30.85 -6.17 -10.14
C TRP A 128 -31.96 -7.15 -9.79
#